data_AF-A0A668RXF1-F1
#
_entry.id   AF-A0A668RXF1-F1
#
_cell.length_a   1.000
_cell.length_b   1.000
_cell.length_c   1.000
_cell.angle_alpha   90.00
_cell.angle_beta   90.00
_cell.angle_gamma   90.00
#
_symmetry.space_group_name_H-M   'P 1'
#
loop_
_entity.id
_entity.type
_entity.pdbx_description
1 polymer ?
#
loop_
_entity_poly.entity_id
_entity_poly.type
_entity_poly.pdbx_seq_one_letter_code
_entity_poly.pdbx_strand_id
1 'polypeptide(L)'
;MFFCSQALCKAKEREEEFEKHLTALSDRETGRQAQEAAKMEKELKSLAERKDMIENHIFKGKQKLDEFMEQMNWDKQTMDAFLEESAHKDEDTMAIIKYAQQDDCVHPLLTKKTLEAREKQKALVKQSTETLSAQIALDKTTENLQQAHLETQQLIHQWENTIKQMMQRDEDMQQCALVKFTSSCKMIFLKTKLAKLKGDVNQEEKKILNRKLAELTEELEEKKKKAKMLTDTLKEAEVGLMLRSAILHLYEIIPSHILHLFVSGRMIFHQILKIEVKRVRDLLYSKADNVLSLEKRLLQLQTTMKEREDEIKVYKEMLSQQLKISEQERQKLSAELGEKLSKIDMMKKCFEIVSLSLAPPEGEEEKSQAYYITKAAQEKEELRRKGDELDATIHKVELENKALENTIQLFNNSNSAFRQSLNKVNESSMYEREKVKLEGQLNVGEETLNYKKRQIQELQQDIQVFAIYKERVERDKIENKHALVSKMNEEVTSQQEKIDRASKQFSKLTKEVRSAKGTKGETFEEKDIKLRELKEFIKNVDRMLNEAWEGNPDLRSVMENYFLQVHLSLPSPSPTPASQQSSKTSSPRCSTSLSLDLTATSPPLTTSRCSSSASSSSSRKSKKL
;
A
#
# COMPACT_ATOMS: atom_id res chain seq x y z
N MET A 1 -52.03 57.29 149.30
CA MET A 1 -51.55 56.09 148.58
C MET A 1 -52.39 55.77 147.34
N PHE A 2 -53.68 55.42 147.48
CA PHE A 2 -54.52 54.86 146.39
C PHE A 2 -54.37 55.51 144.99
N PHE A 3 -54.57 56.83 144.87
CA PHE A 3 -54.44 57.55 143.59
C PHE A 3 -53.06 57.42 142.92
N CYS A 4 -51.98 57.37 143.70
CA CYS A 4 -50.62 57.22 143.15
C CYS A 4 -50.41 55.81 142.59
N SER A 5 -50.92 54.79 143.29
CA SER A 5 -50.92 53.40 142.78
C SER A 5 -51.74 53.27 141.50
N GLN A 6 -52.93 53.88 141.44
CA GLN A 6 -53.79 53.84 140.26
C GLN A 6 -53.17 54.57 139.06
N ALA A 7 -52.49 55.69 139.29
CA ALA A 7 -51.74 56.40 138.25
C ALA A 7 -50.56 55.56 137.72
N LEU A 8 -49.89 54.80 138.60
CA LEU A 8 -48.77 53.93 138.24
C LEU A 8 -49.22 52.68 137.48
N CYS A 9 -50.34 52.04 137.86
CA CYS A 9 -50.97 50.99 137.05
C CYS A 9 -51.32 51.52 135.65
N LYS A 10 -51.99 52.67 135.57
CA LYS A 10 -52.30 53.33 134.29
C LYS A 10 -51.09 53.83 133.50
N ALA A 11 -49.91 53.92 134.11
CA ALA A 11 -48.67 54.17 133.38
C ALA A 11 -48.13 52.86 132.79
N LYS A 12 -48.10 51.79 133.59
CA LYS A 12 -47.65 50.46 133.18
C LYS A 12 -48.55 49.81 132.12
N GLU A 13 -49.86 50.04 132.18
CA GLU A 13 -50.80 49.62 131.12
C GLU A 13 -50.43 50.24 129.76
N ARG A 14 -50.10 51.55 129.73
CA ARG A 14 -49.65 52.25 128.51
C ARG A 14 -48.24 51.87 128.08
N GLU A 15 -47.37 51.51 129.02
CA GLU A 15 -46.04 50.95 128.76
C GLU A 15 -46.16 49.58 128.08
N GLU A 16 -47.03 48.70 128.57
CA GLU A 16 -47.34 47.39 127.99
C GLU A 16 -48.02 47.51 126.60
N GLU A 17 -48.91 48.49 126.41
CA GLU A 17 -49.47 48.84 125.09
C GLU A 17 -48.38 49.32 124.11
N PHE A 18 -47.43 50.12 124.59
CA PHE A 18 -46.31 50.62 123.78
C PHE A 18 -45.30 49.51 123.43
N GLU A 19 -44.97 48.62 124.36
CA GLU A 19 -44.16 47.42 124.09
C GLU A 19 -44.82 46.49 123.08
N LYS A 20 -46.14 46.25 123.19
CA LYS A 20 -46.91 45.49 122.18
C LYS A 20 -46.86 46.17 120.81
N HIS A 21 -46.96 47.49 120.75
CA HIS A 21 -46.87 48.24 119.50
C HIS A 21 -45.46 48.17 118.88
N LEU A 22 -44.39 48.33 119.68
CA LEU A 22 -43.02 48.16 119.23
C LEU A 22 -42.74 46.72 118.74
N THR A 23 -43.21 45.71 119.47
CA THR A 23 -43.11 44.30 119.06
C THR A 23 -43.82 44.08 117.73
N ALA A 24 -45.06 44.55 117.58
CA ALA A 24 -45.82 44.42 116.33
C ALA A 24 -45.26 45.26 115.17
N LEU A 25 -44.42 46.29 115.42
CA LEU A 25 -43.64 46.95 114.38
C LEU A 25 -42.41 46.11 114.00
N SER A 26 -41.69 45.58 115.01
CA SER A 26 -40.54 44.70 114.82
C SER A 26 -40.90 43.43 114.03
N ASP A 27 -42.03 42.80 114.34
CA ASP A 27 -42.52 41.60 113.64
C ASP A 27 -42.86 41.88 112.18
N ARG A 28 -43.48 43.04 111.89
CA ARG A 28 -43.80 43.47 110.52
C ARG A 28 -42.54 43.77 109.72
N GLU A 29 -41.58 44.47 110.33
CA GLU A 29 -40.31 44.80 109.68
C GLU A 29 -39.45 43.55 109.47
N THR A 30 -39.41 42.64 110.43
CA THR A 30 -38.75 41.32 110.28
C THR A 30 -39.43 40.50 109.17
N GLY A 31 -40.75 40.51 109.10
CA GLY A 31 -41.52 39.87 108.01
C GLY A 31 -41.23 40.48 106.64
N ARG A 32 -41.13 41.82 106.54
CA ARG A 32 -40.75 42.54 105.32
C ARG A 32 -39.33 42.16 104.88
N GLN A 33 -38.37 42.20 105.79
CA GLN A 33 -36.98 41.81 105.53
C GLN A 33 -36.86 40.34 105.13
N ALA A 34 -37.61 39.43 105.75
CA ALA A 34 -37.67 38.02 105.35
C ALA A 34 -38.26 37.82 103.95
N GLN A 35 -39.30 38.57 103.58
CA GLN A 35 -39.87 38.55 102.23
C GLN A 35 -38.90 39.10 101.17
N GLU A 36 -38.17 40.17 101.49
CA GLU A 36 -37.11 40.72 100.63
C GLU A 36 -35.93 39.76 100.49
N ALA A 37 -35.48 39.13 101.58
CA ALA A 37 -34.44 38.10 101.55
C ALA A 37 -34.84 36.89 100.68
N ALA A 38 -36.06 36.38 100.83
CA ALA A 38 -36.57 35.28 100.01
C ALA A 38 -36.69 35.64 98.52
N LYS A 39 -37.02 36.90 98.20
CA LYS A 39 -37.00 37.41 96.82
C LYS A 39 -35.57 37.45 96.26
N MET A 40 -34.61 37.98 97.02
CA MET A 40 -33.20 38.02 96.63
C MET A 40 -32.61 36.62 96.46
N GLU A 41 -32.95 35.66 97.33
CA GLU A 41 -32.50 34.27 97.24
C GLU A 41 -33.03 33.58 95.96
N LYS A 42 -34.29 33.86 95.58
CA LYS A 42 -34.87 33.37 94.33
C LYS A 42 -34.18 33.99 93.10
N GLU A 43 -33.88 35.28 93.15
CA GLU A 43 -33.16 35.98 92.07
C GLU A 43 -31.73 35.42 91.92
N LEU A 44 -31.00 35.22 93.03
CA LEU A 44 -29.68 34.58 93.03
C LEU A 44 -29.71 33.16 92.43
N LYS A 45 -30.71 32.34 92.75
CA LYS A 45 -30.88 31.00 92.14
C LYS A 45 -31.08 31.10 90.63
N SER A 46 -31.95 32.01 90.16
CA SER A 46 -32.17 32.22 88.71
C SER A 46 -30.93 32.78 87.98
N LEU A 47 -30.05 33.51 88.68
CA LEU A 47 -28.78 33.99 88.15
C LEU A 47 -27.72 32.87 88.09
N ALA A 48 -27.69 31.97 89.08
CA ALA A 48 -26.84 30.78 89.05
C ALA A 48 -27.25 29.84 87.89
N GLU A 49 -28.54 29.52 87.77
CA GLU A 49 -29.09 28.74 86.64
C GLU A 49 -28.71 29.37 85.28
N ARG A 50 -28.83 30.70 85.16
CA ARG A 50 -28.45 31.44 83.94
C ARG A 50 -26.93 31.41 83.68
N LYS A 51 -26.09 31.52 84.72
CA LYS A 51 -24.64 31.40 84.60
C LYS A 51 -24.26 30.02 84.08
N ASP A 52 -24.83 28.97 84.67
CA ASP A 52 -24.52 27.59 84.31
C ASP A 52 -24.95 27.28 82.86
N MET A 53 -26.09 27.82 82.40
CA MET A 53 -26.48 27.78 80.98
C MET A 53 -25.44 28.47 80.07
N ILE A 54 -24.97 29.66 80.45
CA ILE A 54 -23.98 30.43 79.67
C ILE A 54 -22.62 29.69 79.63
N GLU A 55 -22.15 29.13 80.74
CA GLU A 55 -20.91 28.36 80.79
C GLU A 55 -21.02 27.09 79.93
N ASN A 56 -22.16 26.39 79.94
CA ASN A 56 -22.43 25.27 79.03
C ASN A 56 -22.46 25.69 77.54
N HIS A 57 -22.97 26.88 77.22
CA HIS A 57 -22.92 27.43 75.86
C HIS A 57 -21.50 27.81 75.44
N ILE A 58 -20.71 28.41 76.33
CA ILE A 58 -19.29 28.74 76.09
C ILE A 58 -18.46 27.46 75.88
N PHE A 59 -18.68 26.41 76.68
CA PHE A 59 -18.01 25.12 76.52
C PHE A 59 -18.28 24.51 75.14
N LYS A 60 -19.55 24.42 74.73
CA LYS A 60 -19.96 23.93 73.39
C LYS A 60 -19.46 24.84 72.26
N GLY A 61 -19.31 26.13 72.51
CA GLY A 61 -18.72 27.08 71.56
C GLY A 61 -17.21 26.86 71.36
N LYS A 62 -16.47 26.58 72.44
CA LYS A 62 -15.05 26.21 72.37
C LYS A 62 -14.83 24.91 71.64
N GLN A 63 -15.56 23.85 72.01
CA GLN A 63 -15.45 22.55 71.35
C GLN A 63 -15.61 22.67 69.82
N LYS A 64 -16.59 23.46 69.35
CA LYS A 64 -16.78 23.73 67.91
C LYS A 64 -15.66 24.55 67.27
N LEU A 65 -15.02 25.45 68.02
CA LEU A 65 -13.87 26.20 67.54
C LEU A 65 -12.65 25.27 67.39
N ASP A 66 -12.46 24.35 68.33
CA ASP A 66 -11.41 23.35 68.29
C ASP A 66 -11.64 22.37 67.11
N GLU A 67 -12.88 21.89 66.93
CA GLU A 67 -13.32 21.09 65.75
C GLU A 67 -13.02 21.82 64.41
N PHE A 68 -13.32 23.12 64.31
CA PHE A 68 -12.99 23.92 63.11
C PHE A 68 -11.49 24.18 62.94
N MET A 69 -10.71 24.29 64.02
CA MET A 69 -9.26 24.44 63.97
C MET A 69 -8.59 23.17 63.44
N GLU A 70 -9.04 21.99 63.87
CA GLU A 70 -8.58 20.71 63.35
C GLU A 70 -8.94 20.56 61.87
N GLN A 71 -10.19 20.85 61.48
CA GLN A 71 -10.61 20.80 60.07
C GLN A 71 -9.77 21.74 59.20
N MET A 72 -9.58 23.00 59.60
CA MET A 72 -8.77 23.97 58.86
C MET A 72 -7.30 23.49 58.69
N ASN A 73 -6.74 22.80 59.69
CA ASN A 73 -5.41 22.23 59.57
C ASN A 73 -5.36 21.05 58.58
N TRP A 74 -6.37 20.16 58.58
CA TRP A 74 -6.50 19.07 57.60
C TRP A 74 -6.71 19.59 56.17
N ASP A 75 -7.57 20.60 55.99
CA ASP A 75 -7.81 21.25 54.71
C ASP A 75 -6.52 21.88 54.16
N LYS A 76 -5.74 22.54 55.04
CA LYS A 76 -4.44 23.12 54.67
C LYS A 76 -3.43 22.04 54.27
N GLN A 77 -3.25 20.98 55.08
CA GLN A 77 -2.31 19.90 54.76
C GLN A 77 -2.67 19.21 53.43
N THR A 78 -3.97 19.07 53.15
CA THR A 78 -4.49 18.52 51.91
C THR A 78 -4.20 19.44 50.71
N MET A 79 -4.38 20.76 50.87
CA MET A 79 -4.02 21.76 49.85
C MET A 79 -2.51 21.81 49.58
N ASP A 80 -1.69 21.83 50.64
CA ASP A 80 -0.22 21.84 50.53
C ASP A 80 0.27 20.59 49.77
N ALA A 81 -0.30 19.41 50.05
CA ALA A 81 0.01 18.16 49.35
C ALA A 81 -0.42 18.14 47.87
N PHE A 82 -1.59 18.70 47.53
CA PHE A 82 -2.02 18.82 46.12
C PHE A 82 -1.13 19.77 45.32
N LEU A 83 -0.58 20.81 45.93
CA LEU A 83 0.36 21.73 45.27
C LEU A 83 1.71 21.04 45.00
N GLU A 84 2.21 20.24 45.94
CA GLU A 84 3.44 19.46 45.77
C GLU A 84 3.27 18.35 44.70
N GLU A 85 2.13 17.65 44.70
CA GLU A 85 1.80 16.65 43.66
C GLU A 85 1.65 17.30 42.26
N SER A 86 1.12 18.53 42.18
CA SER A 86 1.04 19.28 40.92
C SER A 86 2.43 19.69 40.42
N ALA A 87 3.30 20.16 41.31
CA ALA A 87 4.66 20.55 40.95
C ALA A 87 5.46 19.37 40.36
N HIS A 88 5.39 18.19 40.98
CA HIS A 88 6.04 16.99 40.45
C HIS A 88 5.47 16.55 39.10
N LYS A 89 4.14 16.67 38.87
CA LYS A 89 3.54 16.39 37.56
C LYS A 89 4.01 17.36 36.46
N ASP A 90 4.23 18.63 36.80
CA ASP A 90 4.81 19.61 35.89
C ASP A 90 6.29 19.31 35.60
N GLU A 91 7.07 18.87 36.61
CA GLU A 91 8.46 18.42 36.45
C GLU A 91 8.59 17.18 35.54
N ASP A 92 7.77 16.15 35.78
CA ASP A 92 7.69 14.95 34.93
C ASP A 92 7.28 15.30 33.50
N THR A 93 6.29 16.18 33.33
CA THR A 93 5.85 16.65 32.02
C THR A 93 6.98 17.40 31.27
N MET A 94 7.74 18.25 31.96
CA MET A 94 8.93 18.91 31.40
C MET A 94 10.01 17.90 31.00
N ALA A 95 10.22 16.83 31.80
CA ALA A 95 11.17 15.78 31.49
C ALA A 95 10.75 14.98 30.24
N ILE A 96 9.49 14.58 30.13
CA ILE A 96 8.94 13.87 28.97
C ILE A 96 9.06 14.72 27.70
N ILE A 97 8.68 16.01 27.75
CA ILE A 97 8.82 16.94 26.61
C ILE A 97 10.30 17.05 26.17
N LYS A 98 11.22 17.12 27.12
CA LYS A 98 12.66 17.19 26.83
C LYS A 98 13.20 15.93 26.15
N TYR A 99 12.77 14.73 26.55
CA TYR A 99 13.18 13.48 25.90
C TYR A 99 12.57 13.36 24.50
N ALA A 100 11.27 13.65 24.33
CA ALA A 100 10.63 13.65 23.01
C ALA A 100 11.35 14.58 22.01
N GLN A 101 11.76 15.79 22.44
CA GLN A 101 12.55 16.70 21.61
C GLN A 101 13.96 16.17 21.25
N GLN A 102 14.54 15.30 22.08
CA GLN A 102 15.82 14.65 21.77
C GLN A 102 15.64 13.55 20.74
N ASP A 103 14.61 12.72 20.86
CA ASP A 103 14.32 11.64 19.91
C ASP A 103 13.88 12.19 18.53
N ASP A 104 13.10 13.28 18.51
CA ASP A 104 12.79 14.06 17.30
C ASP A 104 14.06 14.56 16.58
N CYS A 105 15.16 14.81 17.30
CA CYS A 105 16.45 15.18 16.72
C CYS A 105 17.27 13.97 16.23
N VAL A 106 17.08 12.79 16.84
CA VAL A 106 17.78 11.54 16.48
C VAL A 106 17.12 10.86 15.27
N HIS A 107 15.79 10.88 15.16
CA HIS A 107 15.05 10.22 14.09
C HIS A 107 15.47 10.66 12.66
N PRO A 108 15.71 11.97 12.36
CA PRO A 108 16.27 12.41 11.08
C PRO A 108 17.68 11.86 10.80
N LEU A 109 18.53 11.72 11.83
CA LEU A 109 19.88 11.18 11.69
C LEU A 109 19.84 9.68 11.37
N LEU A 110 18.97 8.92 12.04
CA LEU A 110 18.73 7.50 11.76
C LEU A 110 18.14 7.29 10.36
N THR A 111 17.18 8.14 9.96
CA THR A 111 16.59 8.15 8.61
C THR A 111 17.65 8.42 7.54
N LYS A 112 18.56 9.39 7.78
CA LYS A 112 19.69 9.64 6.89
C LYS A 112 20.65 8.44 6.80
N LYS A 113 20.99 7.81 7.93
CA LYS A 113 21.92 6.67 7.96
C LYS A 113 21.34 5.42 7.29
N THR A 114 20.05 5.17 7.43
CA THR A 114 19.37 4.07 6.72
C THR A 114 19.25 4.34 5.21
N LEU A 115 19.12 5.61 4.78
CA LEU A 115 19.22 5.99 3.37
C LEU A 115 20.65 5.73 2.82
N GLU A 116 21.69 6.24 3.48
CA GLU A 116 23.10 6.04 3.12
C GLU A 116 23.45 4.53 3.01
N ALA A 117 22.89 3.69 3.89
CA ALA A 117 23.08 2.24 3.85
C ALA A 117 22.39 1.59 2.63
N ARG A 118 21.14 1.98 2.32
CA ARG A 118 20.41 1.48 1.13
C ARG A 118 21.09 1.85 -0.18
N GLU A 119 21.65 3.06 -0.29
CA GLU A 119 22.40 3.47 -1.49
C GLU A 119 23.68 2.64 -1.66
N LYS A 120 24.44 2.43 -0.58
CA LYS A 120 25.63 1.55 -0.61
C LYS A 120 25.27 0.10 -0.97
N GLN A 121 24.18 -0.43 -0.44
CA GLN A 121 23.69 -1.76 -0.79
C GLN A 121 23.32 -1.85 -2.28
N LYS A 122 22.62 -0.84 -2.82
CA LYS A 122 22.26 -0.77 -4.24
C LYS A 122 23.50 -0.68 -5.15
N ALA A 123 24.51 0.08 -4.76
CA ALA A 123 25.79 0.16 -5.47
C ALA A 123 26.56 -1.17 -5.45
N LEU A 124 26.61 -1.84 -4.29
CA LEU A 124 27.27 -3.15 -4.13
C LEU A 124 26.57 -4.25 -4.95
N VAL A 125 25.22 -4.29 -4.95
CA VAL A 125 24.45 -5.22 -5.78
C VAL A 125 24.73 -4.97 -7.26
N LYS A 126 24.78 -3.71 -7.71
CA LYS A 126 25.13 -3.38 -9.11
C LYS A 126 26.54 -3.85 -9.47
N GLN A 127 27.55 -3.57 -8.65
CA GLN A 127 28.92 -4.04 -8.92
C GLN A 127 29.03 -5.57 -8.92
N SER A 128 28.25 -6.24 -8.07
CA SER A 128 28.17 -7.71 -8.03
C SER A 128 27.57 -8.27 -9.33
N THR A 129 26.46 -7.71 -9.84
CA THR A 129 25.88 -8.16 -11.11
C THR A 129 26.76 -7.83 -12.32
N GLU A 130 27.44 -6.69 -12.32
CA GLU A 130 28.44 -6.33 -13.35
C GLU A 130 29.61 -7.34 -13.32
N THR A 131 30.17 -7.63 -12.15
CA THR A 131 31.26 -8.62 -11.98
C THR A 131 30.84 -10.02 -12.40
N LEU A 132 29.64 -10.47 -12.02
CA LEU A 132 29.09 -11.77 -12.42
C LEU A 132 28.89 -11.85 -13.95
N SER A 133 28.42 -10.78 -14.58
CA SER A 133 28.27 -10.73 -16.04
C SER A 133 29.62 -10.79 -16.77
N ALA A 134 30.65 -10.16 -16.21
CA ALA A 134 32.02 -10.22 -16.72
C ALA A 134 32.62 -11.63 -16.55
N GLN A 135 32.39 -12.29 -15.41
CA GLN A 135 32.82 -13.68 -15.20
C GLN A 135 32.17 -14.64 -16.20
N ILE A 136 30.84 -14.55 -16.38
CA ILE A 136 30.11 -15.38 -17.37
C ILE A 136 30.64 -15.14 -18.80
N ALA A 137 30.99 -13.90 -19.15
CA ALA A 137 31.62 -13.59 -20.43
C ALA A 137 33.02 -14.21 -20.57
N LEU A 138 33.86 -14.16 -19.52
CA LEU A 138 35.18 -14.78 -19.50
C LEU A 138 35.10 -16.31 -19.61
N ASP A 139 34.20 -16.94 -18.86
CA ASP A 139 33.94 -18.38 -18.91
C ASP A 139 33.50 -18.78 -20.33
N LYS A 140 32.57 -18.04 -20.93
CA LYS A 140 32.12 -18.27 -22.32
C LYS A 140 33.24 -18.07 -23.35
N THR A 141 34.15 -17.11 -23.16
CA THR A 141 35.35 -17.00 -24.03
C THR A 141 36.32 -18.16 -23.82
N THR A 142 36.42 -18.70 -22.60
CA THR A 142 37.27 -19.85 -22.28
C THR A 142 36.74 -21.13 -22.94
N GLU A 143 35.43 -21.37 -22.88
CA GLU A 143 34.77 -22.45 -23.65
C GLU A 143 35.04 -22.34 -25.15
N ASN A 144 34.88 -21.14 -25.72
CA ASN A 144 35.12 -20.89 -27.14
C ASN A 144 36.58 -21.14 -27.55
N LEU A 145 37.55 -20.78 -26.69
CA LEU A 145 38.97 -21.06 -26.91
C LEU A 145 39.30 -22.56 -26.82
N GLN A 146 38.68 -23.29 -25.88
CA GLN A 146 38.83 -24.74 -25.77
C GLN A 146 38.25 -25.45 -27.00
N GLN A 147 37.09 -25.00 -27.50
CA GLN A 147 36.49 -25.51 -28.73
C GLN A 147 37.37 -25.24 -29.96
N ALA A 148 37.85 -24.02 -30.15
CA ALA A 148 38.76 -23.67 -31.26
C ALA A 148 40.09 -24.45 -31.20
N HIS A 149 40.61 -24.73 -30.00
CA HIS A 149 41.78 -25.58 -29.81
C HIS A 149 41.50 -27.04 -30.19
N LEU A 150 40.34 -27.59 -29.82
CA LEU A 150 39.92 -28.94 -30.22
C LEU A 150 39.75 -29.06 -31.74
N GLU A 151 39.12 -28.08 -32.38
CA GLU A 151 39.00 -28.00 -33.84
C GLU A 151 40.38 -27.90 -34.52
N THR A 152 41.30 -27.12 -33.96
CA THR A 152 42.69 -27.03 -34.43
C THR A 152 43.41 -28.37 -34.33
N GLN A 153 43.25 -29.10 -33.23
CA GLN A 153 43.82 -30.46 -33.07
C GLN A 153 43.23 -31.46 -34.07
N GLN A 154 41.91 -31.43 -34.30
CA GLN A 154 41.26 -32.27 -35.31
C GLN A 154 41.79 -31.97 -36.71
N LEU A 155 41.94 -30.68 -37.06
CA LEU A 155 42.49 -30.24 -38.33
C LEU A 155 43.96 -30.67 -38.51
N ILE A 156 44.80 -30.50 -37.48
CA ILE A 156 46.20 -30.99 -37.48
C ILE A 156 46.23 -32.50 -37.75
N HIS A 157 45.38 -33.29 -37.10
CA HIS A 157 45.33 -34.73 -37.34
C HIS A 157 44.90 -35.09 -38.78
N GLN A 158 43.99 -34.33 -39.38
CA GLN A 158 43.63 -34.49 -40.80
C GLN A 158 44.80 -34.14 -41.73
N TRP A 159 45.57 -33.08 -41.45
CA TRP A 159 46.79 -32.73 -42.19
C TRP A 159 47.86 -33.82 -42.06
N GLU A 160 48.14 -34.31 -40.83
CA GLU A 160 49.08 -35.42 -40.61
C GLU A 160 48.71 -36.65 -41.44
N ASN A 161 47.44 -37.04 -41.45
CA ASN A 161 46.97 -38.21 -42.18
C ASN A 161 47.04 -38.01 -43.71
N THR A 162 46.85 -36.78 -44.17
CA THR A 162 47.04 -36.39 -45.58
C THR A 162 48.53 -36.45 -45.97
N ILE A 163 49.43 -35.97 -45.10
CA ILE A 163 50.89 -36.04 -45.31
C ILE A 163 51.36 -37.50 -45.32
N LYS A 164 50.91 -38.35 -44.39
CA LYS A 164 51.18 -39.80 -44.38
C LYS A 164 50.74 -40.46 -45.70
N GLN A 165 49.55 -40.12 -46.21
CA GLN A 165 49.05 -40.61 -47.50
C GLN A 165 49.81 -40.06 -48.73
N MET A 166 50.44 -38.90 -48.62
CA MET A 166 51.30 -38.35 -49.68
C MET A 166 52.65 -39.08 -49.69
N MET A 167 53.28 -39.21 -48.52
CA MET A 167 54.54 -39.94 -48.35
C MET A 167 54.43 -41.41 -48.83
N GLN A 168 53.33 -42.10 -48.53
CA GLN A 168 53.11 -43.45 -49.05
C GLN A 168 53.05 -43.47 -50.59
N ARG A 169 52.38 -42.50 -51.22
CA ARG A 169 52.31 -42.41 -52.70
C ARG A 169 53.66 -42.06 -53.32
N ASP A 170 54.49 -41.26 -52.65
CA ASP A 170 55.85 -40.97 -53.10
C ASP A 170 56.76 -42.20 -52.98
N GLU A 171 56.60 -43.02 -51.93
CA GLU A 171 57.30 -44.31 -51.81
C GLU A 171 56.82 -45.31 -52.88
N ASP A 172 55.50 -45.48 -53.04
CA ASP A 172 54.90 -46.34 -54.07
C ASP A 172 55.37 -45.91 -55.49
N MET A 173 55.49 -44.60 -55.74
CA MET A 173 56.02 -44.04 -56.98
C MET A 173 57.51 -44.35 -57.17
N GLN A 174 58.33 -44.25 -56.12
CA GLN A 174 59.75 -44.61 -56.16
C GLN A 174 59.95 -46.12 -56.42
N GLN A 175 59.15 -46.98 -55.76
CA GLN A 175 59.13 -48.42 -56.03
C GLN A 175 58.71 -48.71 -57.49
N CYS A 176 57.68 -48.03 -57.99
CA CYS A 176 57.27 -48.13 -59.40
C CYS A 176 58.37 -47.66 -60.37
N ALA A 177 59.13 -46.61 -60.02
CA ALA A 177 60.26 -46.15 -60.82
C ALA A 177 61.41 -47.17 -60.83
N LEU A 178 61.73 -47.79 -59.69
CA LEU A 178 62.72 -48.86 -59.58
C LEU A 178 62.32 -50.12 -60.37
N VAL A 179 61.05 -50.50 -60.33
CA VAL A 179 60.50 -51.60 -61.15
C VAL A 179 60.56 -51.27 -62.65
N LYS A 180 60.25 -50.02 -63.06
CA LYS A 180 60.42 -49.55 -64.44
C LYS A 180 61.89 -49.55 -64.88
N PHE A 181 62.81 -49.10 -64.04
CA PHE A 181 64.25 -49.07 -64.33
C PHE A 181 64.83 -50.48 -64.47
N THR A 182 64.59 -51.36 -63.50
CA THR A 182 65.06 -52.76 -63.56
C THR A 182 64.46 -53.52 -64.74
N SER A 183 63.19 -53.27 -65.09
CA SER A 183 62.56 -53.81 -66.30
C SER A 183 63.16 -53.24 -67.58
N SER A 184 63.54 -51.96 -67.59
CA SER A 184 64.24 -51.32 -68.72
C SER A 184 65.65 -51.87 -68.91
N CYS A 185 66.40 -52.14 -67.83
CA CYS A 185 67.70 -52.81 -67.89
C CYS A 185 67.58 -54.24 -68.42
N LYS A 186 66.55 -55.00 -67.99
CA LYS A 186 66.22 -56.31 -68.58
C LYS A 186 65.86 -56.21 -70.07
N MET A 187 65.06 -55.22 -70.45
CA MET A 187 64.70 -54.92 -71.85
C MET A 187 65.94 -54.59 -72.69
N ILE A 188 66.87 -53.78 -72.19
CA ILE A 188 68.12 -53.43 -72.88
C ILE A 188 69.01 -54.67 -73.02
N PHE A 189 69.20 -55.46 -71.95
CA PHE A 189 69.95 -56.73 -72.01
C PHE A 189 69.37 -57.70 -73.05
N LEU A 190 68.04 -57.86 -73.08
CA LEU A 190 67.36 -58.69 -74.07
C LEU A 190 67.49 -58.11 -75.49
N LYS A 191 67.36 -56.79 -75.69
CA LYS A 191 67.59 -56.12 -76.98
C LYS A 191 69.02 -56.33 -77.48
N THR A 192 70.04 -56.19 -76.63
CA THR A 192 71.45 -56.43 -76.99
C THR A 192 71.70 -57.91 -77.31
N LYS A 193 71.08 -58.84 -76.58
CA LYS A 193 71.15 -60.28 -76.90
C LYS A 193 70.45 -60.62 -78.21
N LEU A 194 69.32 -59.96 -78.51
CA LEU A 194 68.56 -60.13 -79.76
C LEU A 194 69.30 -59.50 -80.95
N ALA A 195 69.94 -58.34 -80.78
CA ALA A 195 70.81 -57.73 -81.79
C ALA A 195 71.98 -58.66 -82.18
N LYS A 196 72.69 -59.21 -81.18
CA LYS A 196 73.74 -60.24 -81.37
C LYS A 196 73.24 -61.53 -82.05
N LEU A 197 71.92 -61.78 -82.08
CA LEU A 197 71.30 -62.91 -82.78
C LEU A 197 70.66 -62.53 -84.13
N LYS A 198 70.65 -61.25 -84.51
CA LYS A 198 69.90 -60.75 -85.67
C LYS A 198 70.67 -59.84 -86.63
N GLY A 199 71.87 -59.36 -86.26
CA GLY A 199 72.67 -58.54 -87.16
C GLY A 199 74.10 -58.29 -86.67
N ASP A 200 75.01 -59.19 -87.01
CA ASP A 200 76.35 -58.88 -87.55
C ASP A 200 76.96 -60.15 -88.16
N VAL A 201 76.49 -60.50 -89.37
CA VAL A 201 77.10 -61.55 -90.18
C VAL A 201 78.24 -60.90 -90.96
N ASN A 202 79.48 -61.19 -90.56
CA ASN A 202 80.70 -60.57 -91.08
C ASN A 202 80.74 -60.60 -92.62
N GLN A 203 80.56 -59.43 -93.25
CA GLN A 203 80.74 -59.29 -94.71
C GLN A 203 82.17 -59.64 -95.16
N GLU A 204 83.15 -59.45 -94.27
CA GLU A 204 84.55 -59.82 -94.51
C GLU A 204 84.76 -61.33 -94.55
N GLU A 205 84.07 -62.12 -93.71
CA GLU A 205 84.09 -63.59 -93.82
C GLU A 205 83.50 -64.04 -95.15
N LYS A 206 82.42 -63.41 -95.62
CA LYS A 206 81.82 -63.72 -96.93
C LYS A 206 82.73 -63.36 -98.11
N LYS A 207 83.53 -62.28 -98.01
CA LYS A 207 84.57 -61.94 -99.01
C LYS A 207 85.76 -62.92 -98.97
N ILE A 208 86.21 -63.31 -97.77
CA ILE A 208 87.31 -64.27 -97.60
C ILE A 208 86.91 -65.66 -98.10
N LEU A 209 85.68 -66.11 -97.82
CA LEU A 209 85.16 -67.38 -98.31
C LEU A 209 84.97 -67.38 -99.84
N ASN A 210 84.53 -66.25 -100.43
CA ASN A 210 84.43 -66.12 -101.89
C ASN A 210 85.81 -66.08 -102.58
N ARG A 211 86.85 -65.48 -101.97
CA ARG A 211 88.23 -65.58 -102.49
C ARG A 211 88.75 -67.01 -102.41
N LYS A 212 88.61 -67.68 -101.27
CA LYS A 212 89.00 -69.09 -101.12
C LYS A 212 88.23 -70.02 -102.04
N LEU A 213 86.97 -69.72 -102.37
CA LEU A 213 86.22 -70.48 -103.38
C LEU A 213 86.79 -70.29 -104.79
N ALA A 214 87.17 -69.06 -105.18
CA ALA A 214 87.81 -68.81 -106.48
C ALA A 214 89.18 -69.50 -106.58
N GLU A 215 90.03 -69.33 -105.56
CA GLU A 215 91.34 -69.98 -105.43
C GLU A 215 91.20 -71.51 -105.50
N LEU A 216 90.25 -72.10 -104.75
CA LEU A 216 89.97 -73.53 -104.80
C LEU A 216 89.36 -74.00 -106.13
N THR A 217 88.60 -73.19 -106.88
CA THR A 217 88.13 -73.62 -108.21
C THR A 217 89.23 -73.57 -109.27
N GLU A 218 90.16 -72.62 -109.15
CA GLU A 218 91.33 -72.53 -110.04
C GLU A 218 92.34 -73.65 -109.73
N GLU A 219 92.65 -73.90 -108.44
CA GLU A 219 93.40 -75.09 -108.02
C GLU A 219 92.69 -76.38 -108.43
N LEU A 220 91.36 -76.48 -108.36
CA LEU A 220 90.64 -77.70 -108.75
C LEU A 220 90.77 -78.01 -110.25
N GLU A 221 90.71 -77.02 -111.14
CA GLU A 221 90.92 -77.24 -112.59
C GLU A 221 92.39 -77.47 -112.96
N GLU A 222 93.33 -76.79 -112.29
CA GLU A 222 94.76 -77.14 -112.37
C GLU A 222 95.00 -78.59 -111.91
N LYS A 223 94.46 -78.98 -110.76
CA LYS A 223 94.62 -80.33 -110.19
C LYS A 223 93.89 -81.39 -111.02
N LYS A 224 92.76 -81.09 -111.66
CA LYS A 224 92.10 -82.02 -112.63
C LYS A 224 92.97 -82.24 -113.86
N LYS A 225 93.62 -81.21 -114.39
CA LYS A 225 94.56 -81.35 -115.52
C LYS A 225 95.83 -82.09 -115.11
N LYS A 226 96.37 -81.81 -113.91
CA LYS A 226 97.58 -82.45 -113.38
C LYS A 226 97.34 -83.90 -112.90
N ALA A 227 96.15 -84.24 -112.40
CA ALA A 227 95.77 -85.60 -111.98
C ALA A 227 95.51 -86.56 -113.15
N LYS A 228 95.27 -86.04 -114.37
CA LYS A 228 95.12 -86.84 -115.59
C LYS A 228 96.45 -87.19 -116.29
N MET A 229 97.57 -86.67 -115.77
CA MET A 229 98.94 -86.92 -116.25
C MET A 229 99.84 -87.59 -115.19
N LEU A 230 99.30 -87.83 -113.99
CA LEU A 230 100.01 -88.43 -112.84
C LEU A 230 99.20 -89.60 -112.26
N THR A 231 98.45 -90.30 -113.11
CA THR A 231 97.82 -91.59 -112.81
C THR A 231 98.55 -92.78 -113.44
N ASP A 232 99.50 -92.53 -114.35
CA ASP A 232 100.37 -93.53 -114.96
C ASP A 232 101.82 -93.43 -114.44
N THR A 233 102.32 -94.55 -113.92
CA THR A 233 103.74 -94.97 -113.92
C THR A 233 104.84 -94.06 -113.34
N LEU A 234 104.90 -93.94 -112.00
CA LEU A 234 106.11 -94.22 -111.19
C LEU A 234 105.68 -94.37 -109.71
N LYS A 235 105.80 -95.51 -109.02
CA LYS A 235 106.99 -96.29 -108.59
C LYS A 235 107.93 -95.56 -107.61
N GLU A 236 107.82 -96.00 -106.35
CA GLU A 236 108.91 -96.40 -105.43
C GLU A 236 109.92 -95.35 -104.88
N ALA A 237 109.99 -95.30 -103.53
CA ALA A 237 111.09 -94.81 -102.68
C ALA A 237 111.41 -93.28 -102.63
N GLU A 238 111.92 -92.68 -101.54
CA GLU A 238 111.99 -93.05 -100.10
C GLU A 238 112.24 -91.81 -99.20
N VAL A 239 111.89 -91.92 -97.90
CA VAL A 239 112.51 -91.36 -96.66
C VAL A 239 113.05 -89.90 -96.59
N GLY A 240 112.64 -89.17 -95.53
CA GLY A 240 113.35 -88.02 -94.90
C GLY A 240 112.43 -86.84 -94.55
N LEU A 241 112.02 -86.57 -93.29
CA LEU A 241 112.74 -86.05 -92.10
C LEU A 241 113.36 -84.64 -92.30
N MET A 242 113.33 -83.70 -91.33
CA MET A 242 113.22 -83.85 -89.86
C MET A 242 112.71 -82.58 -89.11
N LEU A 243 112.66 -82.66 -87.76
CA LEU A 243 112.32 -81.64 -86.71
C LEU A 243 110.79 -81.41 -86.51
N ARG A 244 110.24 -80.92 -85.37
CA ARG A 244 110.64 -80.76 -83.92
C ARG A 244 109.45 -80.06 -83.20
N SER A 245 109.00 -80.28 -81.95
CA SER A 245 109.17 -81.27 -80.85
C SER A 245 107.81 -81.30 -80.07
N ALA A 246 107.47 -82.13 -79.06
CA ALA A 246 108.12 -82.71 -77.87
C ALA A 246 108.53 -81.65 -76.81
N ILE A 247 108.39 -81.82 -75.48
CA ILE A 247 108.27 -82.98 -74.55
C ILE A 247 107.30 -82.59 -73.38
N LEU A 248 106.58 -83.44 -72.62
CA LEU A 248 105.97 -84.79 -72.80
C LEU A 248 104.94 -85.02 -71.63
N HIS A 249 104.96 -86.12 -70.85
CA HIS A 249 103.95 -86.50 -69.82
C HIS A 249 104.53 -87.55 -68.83
N LEU A 250 103.86 -87.78 -67.68
CA LEU A 250 103.96 -88.96 -66.75
C LEU A 250 105.31 -89.33 -66.05
N TYR A 251 105.30 -89.45 -64.71
CA TYR A 251 105.32 -90.75 -64.00
C TYR A 251 104.95 -90.61 -62.49
N GLU A 252 104.98 -91.73 -61.75
CA GLU A 252 104.42 -91.97 -60.41
C GLU A 252 105.51 -92.33 -59.34
N ILE A 253 105.10 -92.60 -58.09
CA ILE A 253 105.88 -93.17 -56.94
C ILE A 253 106.67 -92.19 -56.02
N ILE A 254 105.92 -91.62 -55.06
CA ILE A 254 106.16 -91.53 -53.59
C ILE A 254 107.60 -91.42 -53.04
N PRO A 255 107.84 -90.41 -52.17
CA PRO A 255 108.47 -90.67 -50.86
C PRO A 255 107.53 -90.43 -49.65
N SER A 256 107.45 -91.41 -48.74
CA SER A 256 106.49 -91.48 -47.62
C SER A 256 106.50 -90.27 -46.65
N HIS A 257 107.64 -89.61 -46.49
CA HIS A 257 107.81 -88.52 -45.51
C HIS A 257 107.05 -87.22 -45.85
N ILE A 258 106.89 -86.88 -47.13
CA ILE A 258 106.27 -85.61 -47.54
C ILE A 258 104.75 -85.67 -47.35
N LEU A 259 104.13 -86.81 -47.69
CA LEU A 259 102.70 -87.01 -47.44
C LEU A 259 102.41 -87.09 -45.93
N HIS A 260 103.29 -87.72 -45.14
CA HIS A 260 103.16 -87.72 -43.68
C HIS A 260 103.24 -86.31 -43.09
N LEU A 261 104.19 -85.47 -43.52
CA LEU A 261 104.28 -84.06 -43.09
C LEU A 261 103.02 -83.25 -43.47
N PHE A 262 102.49 -83.43 -44.68
CA PHE A 262 101.30 -82.70 -45.13
C PHE A 262 100.01 -83.18 -44.44
N VAL A 263 99.84 -84.50 -44.22
CA VAL A 263 98.69 -85.07 -43.52
C VAL A 263 98.76 -84.80 -42.01
N SER A 264 99.93 -84.94 -41.38
CA SER A 264 100.13 -84.61 -39.97
C SER A 264 99.96 -83.11 -39.72
N GLY A 265 100.50 -82.25 -40.60
CA GLY A 265 100.24 -80.81 -40.60
C GLY A 265 98.74 -80.49 -40.70
N ARG A 266 98.02 -81.11 -41.65
CA ARG A 266 96.55 -80.94 -41.77
C ARG A 266 95.79 -81.50 -40.57
N MET A 267 96.26 -82.57 -39.92
CA MET A 267 95.71 -83.05 -38.64
C MET A 267 95.93 -82.05 -37.50
N ILE A 268 97.11 -81.44 -37.39
CA ILE A 268 97.42 -80.41 -36.39
C ILE A 268 96.54 -79.17 -36.63
N PHE A 269 96.47 -78.65 -37.86
CA PHE A 269 95.55 -77.56 -38.21
C PHE A 269 94.08 -77.92 -37.93
N HIS A 270 93.64 -79.13 -38.27
CA HIS A 270 92.28 -79.58 -37.96
C HIS A 270 92.02 -79.69 -36.45
N GLN A 271 92.99 -80.12 -35.64
CA GLN A 271 92.86 -80.14 -34.19
C GLN A 271 92.84 -78.72 -33.58
N ILE A 272 93.67 -77.80 -34.07
CA ILE A 272 93.64 -76.38 -33.68
C ILE A 272 92.27 -75.77 -34.01
N LEU A 273 91.78 -75.95 -35.24
CA LEU A 273 90.44 -75.50 -35.65
C LEU A 273 89.33 -76.15 -34.83
N LYS A 274 89.45 -77.43 -34.47
CA LYS A 274 88.48 -78.16 -33.63
C LYS A 274 88.47 -77.66 -32.18
N ILE A 275 89.63 -77.25 -31.64
CA ILE A 275 89.73 -76.60 -30.32
C ILE A 275 89.11 -75.20 -30.38
N GLU A 276 89.39 -74.41 -31.42
CA GLU A 276 88.84 -73.07 -31.56
C GLU A 276 87.32 -73.07 -31.80
N VAL A 277 86.81 -74.01 -32.61
CA VAL A 277 85.36 -74.24 -32.79
C VAL A 277 84.69 -74.71 -31.50
N LYS A 278 85.38 -75.44 -30.61
CA LYS A 278 84.88 -75.69 -29.24
C LYS A 278 84.87 -74.41 -28.42
N ARG A 279 85.99 -73.69 -28.33
CA ARG A 279 86.13 -72.44 -27.55
C ARG A 279 85.07 -71.41 -27.90
N VAL A 280 84.79 -71.22 -29.19
CA VAL A 280 83.74 -70.31 -29.69
C VAL A 280 82.33 -70.83 -29.39
N ARG A 281 82.09 -72.15 -29.50
CA ARG A 281 80.80 -72.77 -29.14
C ARG A 281 80.50 -72.67 -27.65
N ASP A 282 81.47 -72.98 -26.81
CA ASP A 282 81.32 -73.00 -25.35
C ASP A 282 81.14 -71.57 -24.83
N LEU A 283 81.81 -70.58 -25.45
CA LEU A 283 81.54 -69.16 -25.26
C LEU A 283 80.14 -68.75 -25.73
N LEU A 284 79.68 -69.25 -26.88
CA LEU A 284 78.34 -68.97 -27.42
C LEU A 284 77.23 -69.52 -26.50
N TYR A 285 77.36 -70.78 -26.03
CA TYR A 285 76.42 -71.35 -25.07
C TYR A 285 76.46 -70.60 -23.73
N SER A 286 77.64 -70.29 -23.20
CA SER A 286 77.75 -69.45 -22.00
C SER A 286 77.05 -68.10 -22.18
N LYS A 287 77.13 -67.46 -23.35
CA LYS A 287 76.38 -66.22 -23.63
C LYS A 287 74.87 -66.45 -23.79
N ALA A 288 74.44 -67.56 -24.39
CA ALA A 288 73.02 -67.92 -24.48
C ALA A 288 72.41 -68.18 -23.09
N ASP A 289 73.09 -68.95 -22.22
CA ASP A 289 72.66 -69.23 -20.85
C ASP A 289 72.56 -67.93 -20.02
N ASN A 290 73.52 -67.02 -20.18
CA ASN A 290 73.46 -65.69 -19.57
C ASN A 290 72.23 -64.91 -20.06
N VAL A 291 71.96 -64.86 -21.36
CA VAL A 291 70.78 -64.18 -21.92
C VAL A 291 69.47 -64.80 -21.40
N LEU A 292 69.33 -66.13 -21.42
CA LEU A 292 68.16 -66.83 -20.89
C LEU A 292 67.95 -66.58 -19.39
N SER A 293 69.03 -66.48 -18.60
CA SER A 293 68.96 -66.14 -17.17
C SER A 293 68.49 -64.70 -16.93
N LEU A 294 68.92 -63.76 -17.78
CA LEU A 294 68.50 -62.35 -17.75
C LEU A 294 67.06 -62.19 -18.21
N GLU A 295 66.65 -62.90 -19.26
CA GLU A 295 65.27 -62.93 -19.77
C GLU A 295 64.30 -63.51 -18.75
N LYS A 296 64.66 -64.63 -18.09
CA LYS A 296 63.89 -65.19 -16.97
C LYS A 296 63.77 -64.21 -15.80
N ARG A 297 64.85 -63.48 -15.47
CA ARG A 297 64.84 -62.45 -14.43
C ARG A 297 64.00 -61.23 -14.81
N LEU A 298 64.01 -60.84 -16.09
CA LEU A 298 63.19 -59.75 -16.64
C LEU A 298 61.70 -60.11 -16.56
N LEU A 299 61.32 -61.32 -17.01
CA LEU A 299 59.96 -61.83 -16.88
C LEU A 299 59.48 -61.88 -15.42
N GLN A 300 60.31 -62.38 -14.50
CA GLN A 300 59.96 -62.44 -13.07
C GLN A 300 59.82 -61.03 -12.46
N LEU A 301 60.65 -60.07 -12.86
CA LEU A 301 60.51 -58.67 -12.45
C LEU A 301 59.24 -58.04 -13.05
N GLN A 302 58.92 -58.33 -14.31
CA GLN A 302 57.72 -57.82 -14.98
C GLN A 302 56.42 -58.35 -14.33
N THR A 303 56.38 -59.64 -13.96
CA THR A 303 55.25 -60.21 -13.21
C THR A 303 55.10 -59.53 -11.85
N THR A 304 56.19 -59.44 -11.07
CA THR A 304 56.13 -58.81 -9.73
C THR A 304 55.85 -57.30 -9.78
N MET A 305 56.29 -56.58 -10.81
CA MET A 305 55.89 -55.19 -11.03
C MET A 305 54.38 -55.09 -11.31
N LYS A 306 53.83 -55.95 -12.18
CA LYS A 306 52.40 -55.97 -12.46
C LYS A 306 51.57 -56.31 -11.22
N GLU A 307 52.00 -57.30 -10.43
CA GLU A 307 51.35 -57.65 -9.15
C GLU A 307 51.30 -56.44 -8.20
N ARG A 308 52.37 -55.63 -8.13
CA ARG A 308 52.38 -54.38 -7.36
C ARG A 308 51.52 -53.27 -7.97
N GLU A 309 51.45 -53.17 -9.30
CA GLU A 309 50.54 -52.22 -9.97
C GLU A 309 49.07 -52.54 -9.69
N ASP A 310 48.69 -53.82 -9.75
CA ASP A 310 47.34 -54.30 -9.43
C ASP A 310 47.03 -54.15 -7.91
N GLU A 311 47.98 -54.43 -7.01
CA GLU A 311 47.85 -54.12 -5.57
C GLU A 311 47.60 -52.61 -5.33
N ILE A 312 48.46 -51.74 -5.89
CA ILE A 312 48.36 -50.28 -5.73
C ILE A 312 47.03 -49.77 -6.29
N LYS A 313 46.55 -50.35 -7.39
CA LYS A 313 45.24 -50.03 -7.96
C LYS A 313 44.11 -50.39 -6.99
N VAL A 314 44.10 -51.60 -6.40
CA VAL A 314 43.09 -52.01 -5.41
C VAL A 314 43.14 -51.11 -4.18
N TYR A 315 44.32 -50.77 -3.65
CA TYR A 315 44.45 -49.82 -2.54
C TYR A 315 43.93 -48.42 -2.89
N LYS A 316 44.19 -47.93 -4.11
CA LYS A 316 43.69 -46.64 -4.59
C LYS A 316 42.16 -46.63 -4.74
N GLU A 317 41.57 -47.71 -5.26
CA GLU A 317 40.12 -47.86 -5.37
C GLU A 317 39.46 -47.95 -3.99
N MET A 318 40.03 -48.71 -3.06
CA MET A 318 39.58 -48.78 -1.65
C MET A 318 39.65 -47.40 -0.95
N LEU A 319 40.76 -46.68 -1.08
CA LEU A 319 40.90 -45.33 -0.50
C LEU A 319 39.92 -44.33 -1.14
N SER A 320 39.65 -44.44 -2.45
CA SER A 320 38.65 -43.62 -3.13
C SER A 320 37.22 -43.93 -2.67
N GLN A 321 36.92 -45.17 -2.32
CA GLN A 321 35.63 -45.55 -1.72
C GLN A 321 35.50 -45.02 -0.29
N GLN A 322 36.53 -45.17 0.54
CA GLN A 322 36.55 -44.64 1.91
C GLN A 322 36.39 -43.11 1.94
N LEU A 323 37.07 -42.39 1.04
CA LEU A 323 36.92 -40.95 0.88
C LEU A 323 35.49 -40.57 0.48
N LYS A 324 34.88 -41.32 -0.45
CA LYS A 324 33.49 -41.07 -0.89
C LYS A 324 32.48 -41.29 0.24
N ILE A 325 32.64 -42.32 1.06
CA ILE A 325 31.77 -42.59 2.21
C ILE A 325 31.89 -41.45 3.24
N SER A 326 33.12 -41.08 3.62
CA SER A 326 33.35 -39.99 4.57
C SER A 326 32.84 -38.64 4.07
N GLU A 327 32.95 -38.37 2.77
CA GLU A 327 32.38 -37.17 2.14
C GLU A 327 30.84 -37.18 2.15
N GLN A 328 30.20 -38.34 1.97
CA GLN A 328 28.74 -38.49 2.12
C GLN A 328 28.28 -38.28 3.57
N GLU A 329 29.02 -38.79 4.55
CA GLU A 329 28.78 -38.55 5.98
C GLU A 329 28.93 -37.05 6.32
N ARG A 330 29.98 -36.39 5.80
CA ARG A 330 30.21 -34.96 5.95
C ARG A 330 29.06 -34.13 5.36
N GLN A 331 28.57 -34.51 4.18
CA GLN A 331 27.41 -33.86 3.54
C GLN A 331 26.12 -34.06 4.36
N LYS A 332 25.87 -35.27 4.88
CA LYS A 332 24.72 -35.56 5.77
C LYS A 332 24.76 -34.71 7.05
N LEU A 333 25.91 -34.68 7.74
CA LEU A 333 26.09 -33.86 8.95
C LEU A 333 25.94 -32.36 8.65
N SER A 334 26.39 -31.90 7.48
CA SER A 334 26.20 -30.50 7.04
C SER A 334 24.73 -30.16 6.78
N ALA A 335 23.93 -31.10 6.29
CA ALA A 335 22.48 -30.92 6.10
C ALA A 335 21.75 -30.89 7.45
N GLU A 336 22.04 -31.84 8.34
CA GLU A 336 21.47 -31.88 9.71
C GLU A 336 21.81 -30.62 10.51
N LEU A 337 23.04 -30.09 10.36
CA LEU A 337 23.44 -28.81 10.95
C LEU A 337 22.64 -27.63 10.37
N GLY A 338 22.42 -27.60 9.05
CA GLY A 338 21.59 -26.61 8.38
C GLY A 338 20.14 -26.61 8.90
N GLU A 339 19.55 -27.78 9.13
CA GLU A 339 18.24 -27.92 9.78
C GLU A 339 18.25 -27.40 11.22
N LYS A 340 19.28 -27.72 12.03
CA LYS A 340 19.35 -27.22 13.42
C LYS A 340 19.48 -25.71 13.45
N LEU A 341 20.33 -25.13 12.59
CA LEU A 341 20.51 -23.68 12.46
C LEU A 341 19.20 -23.01 12.02
N SER A 342 18.49 -23.58 11.04
CA SER A 342 17.19 -23.07 10.58
C SER A 342 16.13 -23.13 11.69
N LYS A 343 16.12 -24.20 12.50
CA LYS A 343 15.20 -24.31 13.65
C LYS A 343 15.56 -23.34 14.79
N ILE A 344 16.85 -23.07 15.01
CA ILE A 344 17.31 -22.04 15.95
C ILE A 344 16.91 -20.64 15.46
N ASP A 345 17.08 -20.35 14.18
CA ASP A 345 16.69 -19.07 13.57
C ASP A 345 15.16 -18.85 13.63
N MET A 346 14.36 -19.86 13.31
CA MET A 346 12.91 -19.81 13.55
C MET A 346 12.57 -19.57 15.02
N MET A 347 13.23 -20.27 15.95
CA MET A 347 12.93 -20.12 17.38
C MET A 347 13.36 -18.75 17.94
N LYS A 348 14.45 -18.18 17.41
CA LYS A 348 14.86 -16.78 17.67
C LYS A 348 13.82 -15.80 17.16
N LYS A 349 13.36 -15.94 15.91
CA LYS A 349 12.32 -15.07 15.31
C LYS A 349 10.98 -15.18 16.05
N CYS A 350 10.59 -16.39 16.48
CA CYS A 350 9.42 -16.56 17.34
C CYS A 350 9.61 -15.86 18.70
N PHE A 351 10.79 -15.98 19.33
CA PHE A 351 11.09 -15.27 20.56
C PHE A 351 11.08 -13.75 20.37
N GLU A 352 11.68 -13.24 19.30
CA GLU A 352 11.73 -11.81 18.94
C GLU A 352 10.32 -11.24 18.67
N ILE A 353 9.46 -11.95 17.94
CA ILE A 353 8.05 -11.59 17.74
C ILE A 353 7.27 -11.62 19.07
N VAL A 354 7.53 -12.61 19.94
CA VAL A 354 6.91 -12.69 21.27
C VAL A 354 7.37 -11.53 22.15
N SER A 355 8.67 -11.22 22.20
CA SER A 355 9.21 -10.07 22.91
C SER A 355 8.66 -8.75 22.38
N LEU A 356 8.54 -8.56 21.06
CA LEU A 356 7.94 -7.36 20.46
C LEU A 356 6.43 -7.25 20.70
N SER A 357 5.71 -8.36 20.90
CA SER A 357 4.28 -8.36 21.24
C SER A 357 3.99 -8.32 22.74
N LEU A 358 4.99 -8.57 23.60
CA LEU A 358 4.95 -8.30 25.04
C LEU A 358 5.66 -6.98 25.41
N ALA A 359 6.30 -6.30 24.46
CA ALA A 359 6.84 -4.97 24.67
C ALA A 359 5.68 -3.98 24.97
N PRO A 360 5.77 -3.18 26.04
CA PRO A 360 4.77 -2.15 26.31
C PRO A 360 4.66 -1.14 25.17
N PRO A 361 3.51 -0.43 25.05
CA PRO A 361 3.50 0.86 24.37
C PRO A 361 4.55 1.78 25.02
N GLU A 362 5.23 2.58 24.20
CA GLU A 362 6.48 3.28 24.52
C GLU A 362 6.36 4.14 25.80
N GLY A 363 7.23 3.88 26.80
CA GLY A 363 7.35 4.72 28.00
C GLY A 363 7.79 4.01 29.29
N GLU A 364 7.49 2.70 29.46
CA GLU A 364 7.99 1.91 30.60
C GLU A 364 9.25 1.10 30.21
N GLU A 365 10.23 1.00 31.12
CA GLU A 365 11.46 0.19 30.94
C GLU A 365 11.17 -1.31 30.67
N GLU A 366 12.21 -2.10 30.33
CA GLU A 366 12.16 -3.57 30.18
C GLU A 366 11.88 -4.30 31.51
N LYS A 367 10.69 -4.11 32.08
CA LYS A 367 10.28 -4.70 33.35
C LYS A 367 10.02 -6.19 33.15
N SER A 368 10.75 -7.02 33.90
CA SER A 368 10.65 -8.49 33.89
C SER A 368 9.21 -9.01 33.91
N GLN A 369 8.94 -10.16 33.28
CA GLN A 369 7.59 -10.77 33.21
C GLN A 369 6.88 -10.89 34.58
N ALA A 370 7.63 -11.05 35.67
CA ALA A 370 7.10 -11.00 37.04
C ALA A 370 6.39 -9.68 37.38
N TYR A 371 6.89 -8.53 36.91
CA TYR A 371 6.27 -7.22 37.11
C TYR A 371 4.86 -7.15 36.52
N TYR A 372 4.64 -7.62 35.30
CA TYR A 372 3.29 -7.62 34.70
C TYR A 372 2.34 -8.55 35.43
N ILE A 373 2.83 -9.69 35.94
CA ILE A 373 2.05 -10.60 36.79
C ILE A 373 1.69 -9.90 38.13
N THR A 374 2.62 -9.17 38.75
CA THR A 374 2.37 -8.41 39.97
C THR A 374 1.42 -7.23 39.74
N LYS A 375 1.62 -6.43 38.68
CA LYS A 375 0.77 -5.28 38.31
C LYS A 375 -0.65 -5.73 38.02
N ALA A 376 -0.84 -6.77 37.20
CA ALA A 376 -2.16 -7.35 36.93
C ALA A 376 -2.82 -7.98 38.18
N ALA A 377 -2.03 -8.53 39.11
CA ALA A 377 -2.55 -9.03 40.39
C ALA A 377 -2.97 -7.87 41.34
N GLN A 378 -2.22 -6.76 41.35
CA GLN A 378 -2.54 -5.56 42.10
C GLN A 378 -3.79 -4.87 41.56
N GLU A 379 -3.86 -4.62 40.24
CA GLU A 379 -5.04 -4.06 39.57
C GLU A 379 -6.30 -4.92 39.80
N LYS A 380 -6.16 -6.24 39.75
CA LYS A 380 -7.27 -7.17 40.07
C LYS A 380 -7.72 -7.08 41.53
N GLU A 381 -6.80 -6.93 42.48
CA GLU A 381 -7.13 -6.78 43.90
C GLU A 381 -7.75 -5.39 44.20
N GLU A 382 -7.28 -4.33 43.54
CA GLU A 382 -7.93 -3.02 43.60
C GLU A 382 -9.35 -3.03 43.03
N LEU A 383 -9.55 -3.66 41.87
CA LEU A 383 -10.88 -3.84 41.29
C LEU A 383 -11.78 -4.68 42.20
N ARG A 384 -11.22 -5.68 42.91
CA ARG A 384 -11.95 -6.46 43.92
C ARG A 384 -12.37 -5.58 45.10
N ARG A 385 -11.48 -4.77 45.67
CA ARG A 385 -11.85 -3.82 46.74
C ARG A 385 -12.89 -2.80 46.30
N LYS A 386 -12.76 -2.25 45.07
CA LYS A 386 -13.75 -1.33 44.49
C LYS A 386 -15.11 -2.02 44.30
N GLY A 387 -15.12 -3.33 44.00
CA GLY A 387 -16.32 -4.17 44.03
C GLY A 387 -16.89 -4.34 45.44
N ASP A 388 -16.08 -4.81 46.40
CA ASP A 388 -16.47 -5.01 47.80
C ASP A 388 -17.02 -3.71 48.44
N GLU A 389 -16.46 -2.55 48.09
CA GLU A 389 -16.88 -1.22 48.53
C GLU A 389 -18.18 -0.76 47.85
N LEU A 390 -18.34 -0.99 46.55
CA LEU A 390 -19.60 -0.75 45.85
C LEU A 390 -20.73 -1.64 46.40
N ASP A 391 -20.49 -2.93 46.62
CA ASP A 391 -21.45 -3.84 47.24
C ASP A 391 -21.84 -3.36 48.66
N ALA A 392 -20.91 -2.84 49.45
CA ALA A 392 -21.23 -2.21 50.73
C ALA A 392 -22.12 -0.96 50.58
N THR A 393 -21.90 -0.11 49.56
CA THR A 393 -22.81 1.02 49.29
C THR A 393 -24.19 0.58 48.80
N ILE A 394 -24.28 -0.45 47.96
CA ILE A 394 -25.54 -1.06 47.52
C ILE A 394 -26.31 -1.57 48.73
N HIS A 395 -25.65 -2.34 49.60
CA HIS A 395 -26.31 -2.93 50.77
C HIS A 395 -26.80 -1.87 51.77
N LYS A 396 -26.11 -0.72 51.88
CA LYS A 396 -26.60 0.46 52.61
C LYS A 396 -27.84 1.07 51.96
N VAL A 397 -27.82 1.26 50.64
CA VAL A 397 -28.97 1.81 49.88
C VAL A 397 -30.18 0.87 49.91
N GLU A 398 -29.99 -0.45 49.96
CA GLU A 398 -31.07 -1.42 50.19
C GLU A 398 -31.73 -1.25 51.57
N LEU A 399 -30.93 -1.03 52.62
CA LEU A 399 -31.43 -0.77 53.97
C LEU A 399 -32.18 0.57 54.04
N GLU A 400 -31.69 1.60 53.36
CA GLU A 400 -32.36 2.91 53.23
C GLU A 400 -33.68 2.78 52.45
N ASN A 401 -33.70 2.09 51.31
CA ASN A 401 -34.93 1.79 50.57
C ASN A 401 -35.95 1.03 51.42
N LYS A 402 -35.51 0.04 52.21
CA LYS A 402 -36.38 -0.72 53.11
C LYS A 402 -36.94 0.13 54.26
N ALA A 403 -36.17 1.11 54.75
CA ALA A 403 -36.66 2.10 55.71
C ALA A 403 -37.68 3.08 55.09
N LEU A 404 -37.45 3.50 53.84
CA LEU A 404 -38.40 4.32 53.07
C LEU A 404 -39.69 3.56 52.77
N GLU A 405 -39.61 2.28 52.40
CA GLU A 405 -40.79 1.43 52.17
C GLU A 405 -41.61 1.25 53.45
N ASN A 406 -40.97 0.97 54.59
CA ASN A 406 -41.63 0.96 55.91
C ASN A 406 -42.31 2.30 56.22
N THR A 407 -41.68 3.43 55.87
CA THR A 407 -42.24 4.77 56.06
C THR A 407 -43.46 5.01 55.18
N ILE A 408 -43.43 4.56 53.91
CA ILE A 408 -44.57 4.60 52.99
C ILE A 408 -45.71 3.71 53.52
N GLN A 409 -45.43 2.53 54.07
CA GLN A 409 -46.44 1.68 54.69
C GLN A 409 -47.09 2.37 55.91
N LEU A 410 -46.32 3.00 56.79
CA LEU A 410 -46.84 3.78 57.93
C LEU A 410 -47.71 4.96 57.47
N PHE A 411 -47.30 5.68 56.42
CA PHE A 411 -48.05 6.80 55.86
C PHE A 411 -49.34 6.34 55.18
N ASN A 412 -49.31 5.23 54.44
CA ASN A 412 -50.48 4.61 53.83
C ASN A 412 -51.47 4.07 54.88
N ASN A 413 -50.96 3.47 55.97
CA ASN A 413 -51.80 3.02 57.09
C ASN A 413 -52.47 4.20 57.79
N SER A 414 -51.76 5.33 57.98
CA SER A 414 -52.36 6.57 58.50
C SER A 414 -53.42 7.14 57.54
N ASN A 415 -53.11 7.25 56.24
CA ASN A 415 -54.06 7.73 55.24
C ASN A 415 -55.29 6.82 55.09
N SER A 416 -55.12 5.51 55.27
CA SER A 416 -56.23 4.55 55.34
C SER A 416 -57.12 4.83 56.55
N ALA A 417 -56.53 5.01 57.73
CA ALA A 417 -57.26 5.36 58.95
C ALA A 417 -57.98 6.72 58.85
N PHE A 418 -57.35 7.74 58.25
CA PHE A 418 -57.99 9.04 57.96
C PHE A 418 -59.15 8.92 56.96
N ARG A 419 -59.01 8.13 55.90
CA ARG A 419 -60.10 7.86 54.95
C ARG A 419 -61.24 7.08 55.60
N GLN A 420 -60.95 6.12 56.47
CA GLN A 420 -61.96 5.37 57.21
C GLN A 420 -62.67 6.20 58.31
N SER A 421 -62.00 7.20 58.91
CA SER A 421 -62.64 8.11 59.85
C SER A 421 -63.53 9.14 59.15
N LEU A 422 -63.10 9.67 57.99
CA LEU A 422 -63.89 10.54 57.13
C LEU A 422 -65.13 9.83 56.54
N ASN A 423 -64.95 8.64 55.97
CA ASN A 423 -66.04 7.86 55.36
C ASN A 423 -67.08 7.34 56.38
N LYS A 424 -66.93 7.64 57.67
CA LYS A 424 -67.90 7.26 58.72
C LYS A 424 -69.13 8.17 58.78
N VAL A 425 -69.21 9.21 57.95
CA VAL A 425 -70.35 10.13 57.86
C VAL A 425 -70.82 10.35 56.41
N ASN A 426 -71.75 9.49 55.99
CA ASN A 426 -72.88 9.82 55.10
C ASN A 426 -72.62 10.20 53.62
N GLU A 427 -72.15 9.24 52.82
CA GLU A 427 -72.40 9.15 51.38
C GLU A 427 -72.89 7.71 51.07
N SER A 428 -73.78 7.42 50.11
CA SER A 428 -74.27 8.22 48.98
C SER A 428 -75.79 8.02 48.74
N SER A 429 -76.45 9.07 48.21
CA SER A 429 -77.86 9.04 47.73
C SER A 429 -78.23 10.37 47.04
N MET A 430 -77.77 11.49 47.62
CA MET A 430 -77.97 12.84 47.05
C MET A 430 -76.87 13.21 46.06
N TYR A 431 -75.61 12.96 46.40
CA TYR A 431 -74.44 13.37 45.61
C TYR A 431 -74.40 12.73 44.22
N GLU A 432 -74.71 11.42 44.10
CA GLU A 432 -74.86 10.74 42.80
C GLU A 432 -75.91 11.39 41.89
N ARG A 433 -77.03 11.87 42.45
CA ARG A 433 -78.11 12.50 41.67
C ARG A 433 -77.72 13.87 41.14
N GLU A 434 -76.83 14.57 41.84
CA GLU A 434 -76.26 15.85 41.41
C GLU A 434 -75.13 15.65 40.40
N LYS A 435 -74.24 14.67 40.65
CA LYS A 435 -73.21 14.24 39.70
C LYS A 435 -73.79 13.91 38.33
N VAL A 436 -74.84 13.08 38.25
CA VAL A 436 -75.48 12.71 36.96
C VAL A 436 -76.08 13.93 36.23
N LYS A 437 -76.56 14.95 36.96
CA LYS A 437 -77.01 16.21 36.33
C LYS A 437 -75.84 17.01 35.74
N LEU A 438 -74.73 17.10 36.47
CA LEU A 438 -73.53 17.81 36.03
C LEU A 438 -72.85 17.09 34.85
N GLU A 439 -72.79 15.76 34.86
CA GLU A 439 -72.32 14.96 33.72
C GLU A 439 -73.22 15.15 32.48
N GLY A 440 -74.55 15.21 32.66
CA GLY A 440 -75.48 15.53 31.58
C GLY A 440 -75.30 16.95 31.00
N GLN A 441 -75.08 17.95 31.87
CA GLN A 441 -74.77 19.32 31.43
C GLN A 441 -73.42 19.40 30.70
N LEU A 442 -72.40 18.68 31.19
CA LEU A 442 -71.08 18.60 30.57
C LEU A 442 -71.15 17.98 29.18
N ASN A 443 -71.87 16.86 29.00
CA ASN A 443 -72.01 16.21 27.70
C ASN A 443 -72.72 17.12 26.67
N VAL A 444 -73.77 17.86 27.07
CA VAL A 444 -74.40 18.87 26.20
C VAL A 444 -73.44 20.04 25.88
N GLY A 445 -72.57 20.41 26.83
CA GLY A 445 -71.46 21.33 26.61
C GLY A 445 -70.45 20.82 25.58
N GLU A 446 -70.08 19.53 25.63
CA GLU A 446 -69.16 18.92 24.67
C GLU A 446 -69.78 18.75 23.28
N GLU A 447 -71.06 18.38 23.18
CA GLU A 447 -71.79 18.30 21.91
C GLU A 447 -71.87 19.68 21.23
N THR A 448 -72.21 20.72 21.98
CA THR A 448 -72.26 22.10 21.45
C THR A 448 -70.87 22.65 21.12
N LEU A 449 -69.84 22.33 21.91
CA LEU A 449 -68.44 22.63 21.62
C LEU A 449 -67.99 21.95 20.32
N ASN A 450 -68.31 20.67 20.13
CA ASN A 450 -67.91 19.90 18.94
C ASN A 450 -68.68 20.35 17.69
N TYR A 451 -69.95 20.76 17.82
CA TYR A 451 -70.66 21.47 16.76
C TYR A 451 -69.98 22.79 16.39
N LYS A 452 -69.56 23.60 17.37
CA LYS A 452 -68.83 24.85 17.13
C LYS A 452 -67.44 24.64 16.51
N LYS A 453 -66.69 23.60 16.91
CA LYS A 453 -65.44 23.20 16.23
C LYS A 453 -65.68 22.88 14.75
N ARG A 454 -66.80 22.20 14.41
CA ARG A 454 -67.15 21.90 13.02
C ARG A 454 -67.46 23.16 12.21
N GLN A 455 -68.26 24.09 12.77
CA GLN A 455 -68.49 25.40 12.14
C GLN A 455 -67.18 26.20 11.91
N ILE A 456 -66.24 26.15 12.86
CA ILE A 456 -64.92 26.77 12.71
C ILE A 456 -64.12 26.10 11.58
N GLN A 457 -64.17 24.77 11.46
CA GLN A 457 -63.47 24.03 10.42
C GLN A 457 -64.05 24.28 9.02
N GLU A 458 -65.37 24.42 8.90
CA GLU A 458 -66.07 24.85 7.68
C GLU A 458 -65.63 26.27 7.26
N LEU A 459 -65.69 27.23 8.19
CA LEU A 459 -65.24 28.61 7.93
C LEU A 459 -63.74 28.71 7.62
N GLN A 460 -62.90 27.83 8.17
CA GLN A 460 -61.47 27.76 7.81
C GLN A 460 -61.25 27.26 6.37
N GLN A 461 -62.08 26.33 5.89
CA GLN A 461 -62.04 25.87 4.49
C GLN A 461 -62.51 26.99 3.55
N ASP A 462 -63.59 27.71 3.89
CA ASP A 462 -64.06 28.87 3.13
C ASP A 462 -62.97 29.95 3.03
N ILE A 463 -62.33 30.31 4.15
CA ILE A 463 -61.23 31.29 4.18
C ILE A 463 -60.07 30.83 3.29
N GLN A 464 -59.74 29.53 3.29
CA GLN A 464 -58.67 28.97 2.44
C GLN A 464 -59.02 29.03 0.94
N VAL A 465 -60.28 28.74 0.57
CA VAL A 465 -60.78 28.87 -0.81
C VAL A 465 -60.78 30.35 -1.25
N PHE A 466 -61.24 31.27 -0.40
CA PHE A 466 -61.19 32.71 -0.68
C PHE A 466 -59.76 33.24 -0.82
N ALA A 467 -58.81 32.73 -0.05
CA ALA A 467 -57.39 33.08 -0.19
C ALA A 467 -56.82 32.66 -1.55
N ILE A 468 -57.08 31.42 -1.98
CA ILE A 468 -56.67 30.90 -3.30
C ILE A 468 -57.31 31.70 -4.44
N TYR A 469 -58.60 32.06 -4.32
CA TYR A 469 -59.28 32.90 -5.30
C TYR A 469 -58.67 34.30 -5.39
N LYS A 470 -58.40 34.94 -4.25
CA LYS A 470 -57.76 36.26 -4.19
C LYS A 470 -56.35 36.24 -4.78
N GLU A 471 -55.56 35.21 -4.49
CA GLU A 471 -54.19 35.09 -5.03
C GLU A 471 -54.20 34.95 -6.56
N ARG A 472 -55.13 34.16 -7.13
CA ARG A 472 -55.33 34.08 -8.58
C ARG A 472 -55.66 35.46 -9.17
N VAL A 473 -56.61 36.19 -8.59
CA VAL A 473 -57.01 37.51 -9.10
C VAL A 473 -55.87 38.53 -9.05
N GLU A 474 -54.99 38.51 -8.04
CA GLU A 474 -53.80 39.37 -8.03
C GLU A 474 -52.73 38.91 -9.03
N ARG A 475 -52.57 37.59 -9.24
CA ARG A 475 -51.67 37.05 -10.26
C ARG A 475 -52.08 37.47 -11.66
N ASP A 476 -53.37 37.36 -11.99
CA ASP A 476 -53.94 37.78 -13.27
C ASP A 476 -53.74 39.30 -13.49
N LYS A 477 -53.85 40.13 -12.44
CA LYS A 477 -53.53 41.58 -12.50
C LYS A 477 -52.05 41.85 -12.75
N ILE A 478 -51.15 41.08 -12.14
CA ILE A 478 -49.69 41.21 -12.34
C ILE A 478 -49.32 40.85 -13.77
N GLU A 479 -49.87 39.76 -14.31
CA GLU A 479 -49.62 39.32 -15.69
C GLU A 479 -50.11 40.36 -16.72
N ASN A 480 -51.32 40.90 -16.54
CA ASN A 480 -51.84 41.99 -17.39
C ASN A 480 -50.97 43.26 -17.33
N LYS A 481 -50.47 43.63 -16.14
CA LYS A 481 -49.52 44.76 -15.99
C LYS A 481 -48.18 44.47 -16.68
N HIS A 482 -47.66 43.25 -16.57
CA HIS A 482 -46.41 42.85 -17.21
C HIS A 482 -46.54 42.87 -18.74
N ALA A 483 -47.65 42.39 -19.29
CA ALA A 483 -47.92 42.46 -20.73
C ALA A 483 -47.94 43.90 -21.25
N LEU A 484 -48.54 44.84 -20.49
CA LEU A 484 -48.52 46.26 -20.81
C LEU A 484 -47.10 46.84 -20.76
N VAL A 485 -46.31 46.51 -19.73
CA VAL A 485 -44.90 46.95 -19.62
C VAL A 485 -44.05 46.43 -20.77
N SER A 486 -44.19 45.16 -21.16
CA SER A 486 -43.50 44.59 -22.33
C SER A 486 -43.80 45.40 -23.59
N LYS A 487 -45.08 45.68 -23.86
CA LYS A 487 -45.51 46.47 -25.03
C LYS A 487 -44.95 47.91 -25.00
N MET A 488 -44.92 48.56 -23.84
CA MET A 488 -44.34 49.89 -23.70
C MET A 488 -42.82 49.87 -23.95
N ASN A 489 -42.10 48.82 -23.53
CA ASN A 489 -40.67 48.65 -23.82
C ASN A 489 -40.39 48.40 -25.32
N GLU A 490 -41.23 47.61 -26.00
CA GLU A 490 -41.18 47.44 -27.46
C GLU A 490 -41.39 48.76 -28.21
N GLU A 491 -42.31 49.61 -27.74
CA GLU A 491 -42.48 50.94 -28.32
C GLU A 491 -41.28 51.85 -28.03
N VAL A 492 -40.78 51.89 -26.78
CA VAL A 492 -39.59 52.70 -26.40
C VAL A 492 -38.37 52.32 -27.25
N THR A 493 -38.09 51.03 -27.45
CA THR A 493 -36.98 50.59 -28.31
C THR A 493 -37.21 50.99 -29.78
N SER A 494 -38.44 50.83 -30.30
CA SER A 494 -38.80 51.31 -31.65
C SER A 494 -38.61 52.81 -31.83
N GLN A 495 -38.96 53.64 -30.84
CA GLN A 495 -38.72 55.08 -30.88
C GLN A 495 -37.22 55.41 -30.77
N GLN A 496 -36.46 54.74 -29.90
CA GLN A 496 -35.01 54.94 -29.78
C GLN A 496 -34.29 54.64 -31.09
N GLU A 497 -34.62 53.55 -31.80
CA GLU A 497 -34.03 53.29 -33.11
C GLU A 497 -34.34 54.40 -34.15
N LYS A 498 -35.53 55.02 -34.10
CA LYS A 498 -35.88 56.15 -34.98
C LYS A 498 -35.04 57.38 -34.64
N ILE A 499 -34.84 57.66 -33.36
CA ILE A 499 -33.95 58.74 -32.86
C ILE A 499 -32.51 58.49 -33.31
N ASP A 500 -32.01 57.26 -33.18
CA ASP A 500 -30.67 56.85 -33.64
C ASP A 500 -30.50 57.03 -35.16
N ARG A 501 -31.49 56.58 -35.95
CA ARG A 501 -31.50 56.75 -37.41
C ARG A 501 -31.51 58.22 -37.82
N ALA A 502 -32.36 59.04 -37.19
CA ALA A 502 -32.41 60.48 -37.43
C ALA A 502 -31.10 61.17 -37.03
N SER A 503 -30.57 60.90 -35.84
CA SER A 503 -29.32 61.47 -35.32
C SER A 503 -28.12 61.16 -36.22
N LYS A 504 -28.05 59.94 -36.78
CA LYS A 504 -27.04 59.57 -37.78
C LYS A 504 -27.15 60.43 -39.05
N GLN A 505 -28.36 60.66 -39.57
CA GLN A 505 -28.58 61.54 -40.72
C GLN A 505 -28.27 63.02 -40.43
N PHE A 506 -28.71 63.56 -39.28
CA PHE A 506 -28.32 64.91 -38.83
C PHE A 506 -26.80 65.07 -38.73
N SER A 507 -26.09 64.06 -38.20
CA SER A 507 -24.62 64.08 -38.11
C SER A 507 -23.93 64.07 -39.49
N LYS A 508 -24.59 63.51 -40.52
CA LYS A 508 -24.11 63.49 -41.91
C LYS A 508 -24.35 64.84 -42.59
N LEU A 509 -25.58 65.35 -42.53
CA LEU A 509 -25.95 66.68 -43.06
C LEU A 509 -25.12 67.80 -42.42
N THR A 510 -24.88 67.74 -41.11
CA THR A 510 -24.02 68.72 -40.40
C THR A 510 -22.58 68.71 -40.93
N LYS A 511 -22.02 67.52 -41.27
CA LYS A 511 -20.69 67.43 -41.89
C LYS A 511 -20.68 68.01 -43.30
N GLU A 512 -21.74 67.79 -44.08
CA GLU A 512 -21.90 68.30 -45.44
C GLU A 512 -22.07 69.83 -45.48
N VAL A 513 -22.84 70.41 -44.54
CA VAL A 513 -22.96 71.87 -44.39
C VAL A 513 -21.63 72.50 -43.98
N ARG A 514 -20.92 71.92 -43.02
CA ARG A 514 -19.61 72.42 -42.57
C ARG A 514 -18.52 72.30 -43.64
N SER A 515 -18.52 71.23 -44.44
CA SER A 515 -17.56 71.08 -45.55
C SER A 515 -17.85 72.04 -46.69
N ALA A 516 -19.12 72.22 -47.07
CA ALA A 516 -19.54 73.18 -48.09
C ALA A 516 -19.18 74.65 -47.75
N LYS A 517 -19.17 75.00 -46.45
CA LYS A 517 -18.73 76.32 -45.95
C LYS A 517 -17.24 76.42 -45.61
N GLY A 518 -16.47 75.33 -45.69
CA GLY A 518 -15.04 75.31 -45.36
C GLY A 518 -14.70 75.52 -43.88
N THR A 519 -15.67 75.43 -42.97
CA THR A 519 -15.52 75.77 -41.54
C THR A 519 -15.49 74.53 -40.65
N LYS A 520 -14.49 74.40 -39.76
CA LYS A 520 -14.44 73.32 -38.76
C LYS A 520 -15.41 73.52 -37.57
N GLY A 521 -15.73 74.78 -37.24
CA GLY A 521 -16.67 75.14 -36.18
C GLY A 521 -18.14 75.08 -36.65
N GLU A 522 -19.06 75.32 -35.72
CA GLU A 522 -20.50 75.36 -36.01
C GLU A 522 -20.87 76.61 -36.82
N THR A 523 -21.58 76.39 -37.92
CA THR A 523 -22.09 77.44 -38.80
C THR A 523 -23.21 78.26 -38.13
N PHE A 524 -23.57 79.41 -38.71
CA PHE A 524 -24.64 80.24 -38.18
C PHE A 524 -26.01 79.54 -38.27
N GLU A 525 -26.22 78.79 -39.34
CA GLU A 525 -27.45 78.01 -39.58
C GLU A 525 -27.62 76.88 -38.57
N GLU A 526 -26.54 76.18 -38.21
CA GLU A 526 -26.58 75.21 -37.10
C GLU A 526 -26.98 75.85 -35.77
N LYS A 527 -26.61 77.12 -35.54
CA LYS A 527 -26.98 77.85 -34.32
C LYS A 527 -28.44 78.34 -34.36
N ASP A 528 -28.98 78.76 -35.50
CA ASP A 528 -30.42 79.05 -35.63
C ASP A 528 -31.27 77.77 -35.51
N ILE A 529 -30.84 76.66 -36.13
CA ILE A 529 -31.50 75.35 -35.99
C ILE A 529 -31.53 74.94 -34.52
N LYS A 530 -30.39 74.95 -33.80
CA LYS A 530 -30.36 74.69 -32.36
C LYS A 530 -31.21 75.65 -31.54
N LEU A 531 -31.24 76.94 -31.86
CA LEU A 531 -32.08 77.92 -31.19
C LEU A 531 -33.57 77.62 -31.39
N ARG A 532 -33.94 77.14 -32.58
CA ARG A 532 -35.30 76.74 -32.95
C ARG A 532 -35.69 75.42 -32.28
N GLU A 533 -34.81 74.42 -32.30
CA GLU A 533 -34.95 73.16 -31.57
C GLU A 533 -35.11 73.40 -30.07
N LEU A 534 -34.31 74.29 -29.47
CA LEU A 534 -34.42 74.64 -28.05
C LEU A 534 -35.75 75.36 -27.74
N LYS A 535 -36.21 76.27 -28.59
CA LYS A 535 -37.52 76.92 -28.46
C LYS A 535 -38.67 75.92 -28.60
N GLU A 536 -38.59 74.97 -29.52
CA GLU A 536 -39.61 73.95 -29.70
C GLU A 536 -39.57 72.88 -28.60
N PHE A 537 -38.38 72.58 -28.06
CA PHE A 537 -38.22 71.75 -26.87
C PHE A 537 -38.87 72.40 -25.64
N ILE A 538 -38.63 73.70 -25.41
CA ILE A 538 -39.29 74.45 -24.33
C ILE A 538 -40.81 74.39 -24.49
N LYS A 539 -41.38 74.71 -25.66
CA LYS A 539 -42.83 74.56 -25.91
C LYS A 539 -43.36 73.14 -25.67
N ASN A 540 -42.60 72.10 -26.01
CA ASN A 540 -43.01 70.71 -25.80
C ASN A 540 -42.97 70.34 -24.30
N VAL A 541 -41.97 70.82 -23.56
CA VAL A 541 -41.92 70.70 -22.09
C VAL A 541 -43.08 71.46 -21.44
N ASP A 542 -43.33 72.70 -21.86
CA ASP A 542 -44.46 73.52 -21.41
C ASP A 542 -45.81 72.83 -21.66
N ARG A 543 -45.96 72.20 -22.82
CA ARG A 543 -47.14 71.40 -23.16
C ARG A 543 -47.27 70.15 -22.28
N MET A 544 -46.20 69.38 -22.10
CA MET A 544 -46.21 68.18 -21.25
C MET A 544 -46.48 68.52 -19.77
N LEU A 545 -45.98 69.66 -19.28
CA LEU A 545 -46.30 70.17 -17.95
C LEU A 545 -47.79 70.52 -17.82
N ASN A 546 -48.35 71.24 -18.79
CA ASN A 546 -49.79 71.52 -18.81
C ASN A 546 -50.65 70.24 -18.89
N GLU A 547 -50.32 69.30 -19.79
CA GLU A 547 -51.00 67.99 -19.91
C GLU A 547 -50.95 67.19 -18.58
N ALA A 548 -49.82 67.21 -17.86
CA ALA A 548 -49.67 66.55 -16.56
C ALA A 548 -50.43 67.25 -15.41
N TRP A 549 -50.58 68.58 -15.49
CA TRP A 549 -51.27 69.40 -14.49
C TRP A 549 -52.80 69.44 -14.69
N GLU A 550 -53.31 69.33 -15.92
CA GLU A 550 -54.76 69.20 -16.18
C GLU A 550 -55.36 67.96 -15.48
N GLY A 551 -54.59 66.88 -15.38
CA GLY A 551 -55.01 65.67 -14.66
C GLY A 551 -54.87 65.72 -13.13
N ASN A 552 -54.17 66.71 -12.55
CA ASN A 552 -53.75 66.72 -11.15
C ASN A 552 -53.77 68.14 -10.52
N PRO A 553 -54.92 68.65 -10.04
CA PRO A 553 -55.05 70.03 -9.56
C PRO A 553 -54.19 70.35 -8.32
N ASP A 554 -53.97 69.37 -7.43
CA ASP A 554 -53.11 69.55 -6.26
C ASP A 554 -51.63 69.76 -6.67
N LEU A 555 -51.16 68.99 -7.66
CA LEU A 555 -49.80 69.10 -8.19
C LEU A 555 -49.58 70.45 -8.89
N ARG A 556 -50.58 70.94 -9.63
CA ARG A 556 -50.57 72.27 -10.23
C ARG A 556 -50.36 73.35 -9.17
N SER A 557 -51.13 73.29 -8.08
CA SER A 557 -51.07 74.24 -6.96
C SER A 557 -49.70 74.26 -6.28
N VAL A 558 -49.04 73.10 -6.17
CA VAL A 558 -47.67 73.00 -5.63
C VAL A 558 -46.64 73.60 -6.60
N MET A 559 -46.77 73.34 -7.90
CA MET A 559 -45.82 73.85 -8.91
C MET A 559 -45.94 75.36 -9.12
N GLU A 560 -47.15 75.93 -9.10
CA GLU A 560 -47.36 77.38 -9.20
C GLU A 560 -46.64 78.13 -8.07
N ASN A 561 -46.60 77.57 -6.84
CA ASN A 561 -45.81 78.13 -5.73
C ASN A 561 -44.29 78.10 -5.98
N TYR A 562 -43.75 77.03 -6.56
CA TYR A 562 -42.31 76.95 -6.88
C TYR A 562 -41.90 77.89 -8.02
N PHE A 563 -42.73 78.05 -9.07
CA PHE A 563 -42.45 79.01 -10.14
C PHE A 563 -42.45 80.46 -9.61
N LEU A 564 -43.36 80.79 -8.69
CA LEU A 564 -43.38 82.09 -8.00
C LEU A 564 -42.10 82.35 -7.18
N GLN A 565 -41.56 81.34 -6.48
CA GLN A 565 -40.31 81.48 -5.71
C GLN A 565 -39.07 81.77 -6.57
N VAL A 566 -39.05 81.31 -7.82
CA VAL A 566 -37.90 81.45 -8.73
C VAL A 566 -38.06 82.64 -9.70
N HIS A 567 -39.13 83.43 -9.55
CA HIS A 567 -39.49 84.54 -10.44
C HIS A 567 -39.60 84.15 -11.93
N LEU A 568 -40.00 82.91 -12.22
CA LEU A 568 -40.27 82.43 -13.57
C LEU A 568 -41.78 82.50 -13.86
N SER A 569 -42.15 83.08 -14.99
CA SER A 569 -43.54 83.10 -15.45
C SER A 569 -44.01 81.69 -15.80
N LEU A 570 -45.14 81.26 -15.22
CA LEU A 570 -45.77 79.98 -15.54
C LEU A 570 -46.05 79.87 -17.05
N PRO A 571 -45.80 78.72 -17.70
CA PRO A 571 -46.06 78.57 -19.13
C PRO A 571 -47.53 78.78 -19.50
N SER A 572 -47.81 79.83 -20.26
CA SER A 572 -49.16 80.12 -20.77
C SER A 572 -49.64 79.00 -21.68
N PRO A 573 -50.88 78.49 -21.55
CA PRO A 573 -51.40 77.46 -22.44
C PRO A 573 -51.41 77.97 -23.89
N SER A 574 -50.59 77.37 -24.74
CA SER A 574 -50.52 77.70 -26.16
C SER A 574 -51.85 77.35 -26.83
N PRO A 575 -52.45 78.22 -27.67
CA PRO A 575 -53.70 77.93 -28.34
C PRO A 575 -53.53 76.81 -29.37
N THR A 576 -53.91 75.59 -29.00
CA THR A 576 -53.90 74.42 -29.88
C THR A 576 -54.85 74.66 -31.08
N PRO A 577 -54.41 74.45 -32.33
CA PRO A 577 -55.27 74.63 -33.51
C PRO A 577 -56.53 73.76 -33.48
N ALA A 578 -57.65 74.31 -33.94
CA ALA A 578 -58.88 73.57 -34.10
C ALA A 578 -58.86 72.69 -35.36
N SER A 579 -59.53 71.53 -35.29
CA SER A 579 -59.68 70.55 -36.38
C SER A 579 -58.40 69.75 -36.72
N GLN A 580 -58.46 68.48 -37.14
CA GLN A 580 -59.60 67.77 -37.74
C GLN A 580 -60.01 66.48 -37.02
N GLN A 581 -61.32 66.28 -36.90
CA GLN A 581 -61.92 64.96 -36.76
C GLN A 581 -62.10 64.33 -38.16
N SER A 582 -61.60 63.10 -38.36
CA SER A 582 -62.10 62.20 -39.40
C SER A 582 -61.78 60.74 -39.01
N SER A 583 -62.61 60.04 -38.22
CA SER A 583 -63.96 59.52 -38.52
C SER A 583 -63.97 58.11 -39.15
N LYS A 584 -64.04 57.09 -38.29
CA LYS A 584 -64.91 55.91 -38.48
C LYS A 584 -65.64 55.71 -37.14
N THR A 585 -66.93 55.95 -36.99
CA THR A 585 -68.07 55.13 -37.47
C THR A 585 -67.89 53.64 -37.09
N SER A 586 -68.74 53.02 -36.27
CA SER A 586 -70.13 53.35 -35.89
C SER A 586 -70.44 53.22 -34.39
N SER A 587 -71.35 54.07 -33.93
CA SER A 587 -72.11 53.94 -32.67
C SER A 587 -73.32 52.97 -32.88
N PRO A 588 -74.20 52.62 -31.89
CA PRO A 588 -74.60 53.46 -30.74
C PRO A 588 -74.64 52.81 -29.35
N ARG A 589 -74.66 53.67 -28.34
CA ARG A 589 -75.26 53.39 -27.03
C ARG A 589 -76.78 53.35 -27.16
N CYS A 590 -77.48 52.52 -26.38
CA CYS A 590 -78.37 53.08 -25.37
C CYS A 590 -78.69 52.10 -24.23
N SER A 591 -79.09 52.68 -23.11
CA SER A 591 -79.45 52.04 -21.85
C SER A 591 -80.84 51.37 -21.88
N THR A 592 -80.97 50.24 -21.18
CA THR A 592 -82.08 50.02 -20.24
C THR A 592 -81.66 49.05 -19.14
N SER A 593 -82.12 49.31 -17.92
CA SER A 593 -82.10 48.36 -16.80
C SER A 593 -83.20 47.32 -16.95
N LEU A 594 -82.93 46.05 -16.61
CA LEU A 594 -83.97 45.09 -16.24
C LEU A 594 -83.42 44.01 -15.31
N SER A 595 -84.08 43.81 -14.19
CA SER A 595 -83.92 42.65 -13.31
C SER A 595 -84.88 41.55 -13.75
N LEU A 596 -84.45 40.28 -13.65
CA LEU A 596 -85.23 39.04 -13.50
C LEU A 596 -84.16 37.93 -13.37
N ASP A 597 -83.94 37.27 -12.23
CA ASP A 597 -84.84 36.33 -11.55
C ASP A 597 -85.48 35.30 -12.49
N LEU A 598 -84.96 34.06 -12.44
CA LEU A 598 -85.67 32.85 -12.85
C LEU A 598 -85.50 31.76 -11.79
N THR A 599 -86.55 31.58 -11.01
CA THR A 599 -86.72 30.52 -10.02
C THR A 599 -87.32 29.26 -10.64
N ALA A 600 -86.83 28.08 -10.23
CA ALA A 600 -87.47 26.77 -10.46
C ALA A 600 -86.79 25.70 -9.58
N THR A 601 -87.45 24.78 -8.86
CA THR A 601 -88.88 24.60 -8.49
C THR A 601 -88.93 23.73 -7.20
N SER A 602 -90.03 23.76 -6.42
CA SER A 602 -90.27 22.90 -5.23
C SER A 602 -91.79 22.72 -5.00
N PRO A 603 -92.28 21.82 -4.10
CA PRO A 603 -91.61 20.77 -3.32
C PRO A 603 -91.76 19.38 -3.99
N PRO A 604 -92.64 18.38 -3.63
CA PRO A 604 -93.67 18.22 -2.58
C PRO A 604 -93.22 17.24 -1.45
N LEU A 605 -94.16 16.49 -0.82
CA LEU A 605 -93.92 15.36 0.11
C LEU A 605 -94.78 14.14 -0.27
N THR A 606 -94.36 12.92 0.11
CA THR A 606 -95.25 11.76 0.32
C THR A 606 -94.75 10.84 1.44
N THR A 607 -95.66 10.20 2.18
CA THR A 607 -95.37 9.34 3.34
C THR A 607 -95.85 7.88 3.17
N SER A 608 -94.93 6.91 3.27
CA SER A 608 -95.20 5.50 3.65
C SER A 608 -93.87 4.76 3.88
N ARG A 609 -93.59 3.89 4.86
CA ARG A 609 -94.34 3.01 5.79
C ARG A 609 -94.24 1.53 5.40
N CYS A 610 -93.63 0.72 6.29
CA CYS A 610 -93.63 -0.76 6.33
C CYS A 610 -92.88 -1.51 5.19
N SER A 611 -92.38 -2.75 5.37
CA SER A 611 -92.10 -3.55 6.59
C SER A 611 -91.38 -4.88 6.26
N SER A 612 -90.69 -5.47 7.25
CA SER A 612 -90.21 -6.88 7.31
C SER A 612 -89.21 -7.33 6.23
N SER A 613 -88.41 -8.40 6.39
CA SER A 613 -88.34 -9.47 7.41
C SER A 613 -86.88 -9.70 7.87
N ALA A 614 -86.60 -10.09 9.12
CA ALA A 614 -86.33 -11.47 9.59
C ALA A 614 -85.15 -12.20 8.87
N SER A 615 -84.26 -12.98 9.53
CA SER A 615 -84.29 -13.56 10.90
C SER A 615 -82.92 -14.09 11.36
N SER A 616 -82.72 -14.22 12.69
CA SER A 616 -81.85 -15.21 13.41
C SER A 616 -80.32 -15.21 13.14
N SER A 617 -79.40 -15.46 14.10
CA SER A 617 -79.38 -15.58 15.58
C SER A 617 -77.87 -15.51 16.01
N SER A 618 -77.27 -15.99 17.12
CA SER A 618 -77.58 -16.72 18.37
C SER A 618 -76.29 -16.64 19.25
N SER A 619 -76.26 -16.74 20.59
CA SER A 619 -77.26 -16.63 21.67
C SER A 619 -76.53 -16.75 23.05
N ARG A 620 -77.18 -16.32 24.15
CA ARG A 620 -76.83 -16.62 25.56
C ARG A 620 -75.50 -15.97 26.06
N LYS A 621 -75.22 -15.83 27.37
CA LYS A 621 -75.87 -16.36 28.59
C LYS A 621 -75.69 -15.39 29.78
N SER A 622 -76.67 -15.29 30.67
CA SER A 622 -76.64 -14.43 31.87
C SER A 622 -75.89 -15.06 33.05
N LYS A 623 -75.39 -14.23 33.98
CA LYS A 623 -75.16 -14.59 35.40
C LYS A 623 -75.32 -13.36 36.33
N LYS A 624 -75.50 -13.65 37.62
CA LYS A 624 -75.95 -12.74 38.70
C LYS A 624 -74.92 -11.66 39.11
N LEU A 625 -75.47 -10.67 39.83
CA LEU A 625 -74.86 -9.60 40.64
C LEU A 625 -74.30 -8.45 39.78
#